data_AF-A0A2K8Z9S5-F1
#
_entry.id   AF-A0A2K8Z9S5-F1
#
_cell.length_a   1.000
_cell.length_b   1.000
_cell.length_c   1.000
_cell.angle_alpha   90.00
_cell.angle_beta   90.00
_cell.angle_gamma   90.00
#
_symmetry.space_group_name_H-M   'P 1'
#
loop_
_entity.id
_entity.type
_entity.pdbx_description
1 polymer ?
#
loop_
_entity_poly.entity_id
_entity_poly.type
_entity_poly.pdbx_seq_one_letter_code
_entity_poly.pdbx_strand_id
1 'polypeptide(L)'
;MHVRTFLGIVFTLLSLTVSAQFSQQERILAKHYFAEAAQASRQDAGMLWGIPLYGPMLFINAQTRSVMANVPDSTGLFVHQDSVFVGQLPDSLNVANTAVQWAGKRWTMIMWPLPDLKPDRLNLMMHELFHRIQPQLDFTNGKEINPHLDERMGRVLLRLELRALQHAVSGTGKVRVHHIRNALLFRHYRRLLFAGADSTEDNLERNEGLAEWTGLLLSGQTPAQMQNHLTHLLAQSQQTKNFARSFAYLTGPAYGFTLTEIQPDWNRKLRKTGFITERLVSAYSWRMPNDLVLAYRKAKKEYDGITIDKQEAQFEETRQVELRHLKGKFLSNNRLLIALHKMNISFNPGTLKSLPNQGTIYPTMRLVDEWGVLDVTNEALISTDWSQVTVSFPKGVNSSTQLIKTPEWTLTLEKSWSVQYQQEGIWTLKKGNE
;
A
#
# COMPACT_ATOMS: atom_id res chain seq x y z
N MET A 1 27.52 -33.53 -66.93
CA MET A 1 27.30 -33.88 -65.51
C MET A 1 28.03 -32.84 -64.66
N HIS A 2 27.36 -31.76 -64.26
CA HIS A 2 27.95 -30.72 -63.41
C HIS A 2 27.18 -30.65 -62.10
N VAL A 3 27.87 -31.07 -61.03
CA VAL A 3 27.42 -31.00 -59.64
C VAL A 3 27.47 -29.53 -59.22
N ARG A 4 26.33 -28.96 -58.82
CA ARG A 4 26.26 -27.67 -58.12
C ARG A 4 26.11 -27.94 -56.63
N THR A 5 27.18 -27.70 -55.88
CA THR A 5 27.21 -27.67 -54.42
C THR A 5 26.51 -26.41 -53.93
N PHE A 6 25.42 -26.55 -53.18
CA PHE A 6 24.78 -25.43 -52.46
C PHE A 6 25.37 -25.37 -51.05
N LEU A 7 26.12 -24.32 -50.75
CA LEU A 7 26.66 -24.04 -49.43
C LEU A 7 25.56 -23.36 -48.60
N GLY A 8 24.94 -24.10 -47.68
CA GLY A 8 23.97 -23.54 -46.73
C GLY A 8 24.68 -22.85 -45.56
N ILE A 9 24.65 -21.52 -45.51
CA ILE A 9 25.07 -20.74 -44.34
C ILE A 9 23.91 -20.80 -43.33
N VAL A 10 24.11 -21.54 -42.24
CA VAL A 10 23.20 -21.54 -41.08
C VAL A 10 23.51 -20.30 -40.25
N PHE A 11 22.65 -19.28 -40.31
CA PHE A 11 22.65 -18.20 -39.34
C PHE A 11 22.04 -18.71 -38.03
N THR A 12 22.87 -19.02 -37.06
CA THR A 12 22.43 -19.26 -35.68
C THR A 12 22.10 -17.90 -35.06
N LEU A 13 20.82 -17.52 -35.05
CA LEU A 13 20.32 -16.40 -34.26
C LEU A 13 20.43 -16.78 -32.78
N LEU A 14 21.56 -16.43 -32.15
CA LEU A 14 21.61 -16.29 -30.70
C LEU A 14 20.73 -15.11 -30.31
N SER A 15 19.53 -15.39 -29.82
CA SER A 15 18.70 -14.44 -29.10
C SER A 15 19.38 -14.10 -27.77
N LEU A 16 20.33 -13.16 -27.81
CA LEU A 16 20.73 -12.42 -26.62
C LEU A 16 19.52 -11.61 -26.17
N THR A 17 18.83 -12.07 -25.12
CA THR A 17 17.90 -11.22 -24.39
C THR A 17 18.71 -10.13 -23.72
N VAL A 18 18.94 -9.03 -24.44
CA VAL A 18 19.40 -7.78 -23.84
C VAL A 18 18.25 -7.32 -22.94
N SER A 19 18.28 -7.71 -21.67
CA SER A 19 17.43 -7.08 -20.67
C SER A 19 17.71 -5.60 -20.75
N ALA A 20 16.69 -4.79 -21.08
CA ALA A 20 16.84 -3.35 -21.21
C ALA A 20 17.36 -2.78 -19.88
N GLN A 21 18.65 -2.48 -19.85
CA GLN A 21 19.31 -1.81 -18.74
C GLN A 21 18.94 -0.33 -18.77
N PHE A 22 18.91 0.30 -17.60
CA PHE A 22 18.72 1.75 -17.51
C PHE A 22 19.74 2.48 -18.37
N SER A 23 19.31 3.55 -19.03
CA SER A 23 20.19 4.45 -19.77
C SER A 23 21.15 5.18 -18.83
N GLN A 24 22.24 5.72 -19.37
CA GLN A 24 23.17 6.55 -18.61
C GLN A 24 22.46 7.77 -17.98
N GLN A 25 21.52 8.38 -18.70
CA GLN A 25 20.74 9.52 -18.21
C GLN A 25 19.88 9.13 -17.00
N GLU A 26 19.22 7.97 -17.03
CA GLU A 26 18.46 7.47 -15.88
C GLU A 26 19.36 7.19 -14.68
N ARG A 27 20.57 6.66 -14.88
CA ARG A 27 21.54 6.44 -13.79
C ARG A 27 22.02 7.75 -13.14
N ILE A 28 22.28 8.77 -13.94
CA ILE A 28 22.62 10.12 -13.44
C ILE A 28 21.44 10.69 -12.64
N LEU A 29 20.21 10.53 -13.14
CA LEU A 29 19.02 11.01 -12.46
C LEU A 29 18.77 10.26 -11.13
N ALA A 30 18.95 8.94 -11.11
CA ALA A 30 18.88 8.13 -9.91
C ALA A 30 19.89 8.58 -8.85
N LYS A 31 21.16 8.82 -9.25
CA LYS A 31 22.19 9.38 -8.37
C LYS A 31 21.73 10.70 -7.74
N HIS A 32 21.15 11.58 -8.55
CA HIS A 32 20.64 12.87 -8.07
C HIS A 32 19.54 12.66 -7.01
N TYR A 33 18.56 11.79 -7.27
CA TYR A 33 17.46 11.52 -6.34
C TYR A 33 17.94 10.86 -5.04
N PHE A 34 18.91 9.95 -5.10
CA PHE A 34 19.56 9.42 -3.90
C PHE A 34 20.24 10.51 -3.08
N ALA A 35 20.88 11.49 -3.73
CA ALA A 35 21.52 12.61 -3.05
C ALA A 35 20.49 13.56 -2.40
N GLU A 36 19.35 13.80 -3.05
CA GLU A 36 18.24 14.56 -2.46
C GLU A 36 17.70 13.88 -1.21
N ALA A 37 17.48 12.56 -1.26
CA ALA A 37 17.03 11.80 -0.10
C ALA A 37 18.04 11.86 1.06
N ALA A 38 19.33 11.72 0.73
CA ALA A 38 20.40 11.84 1.71
C ALA A 38 20.45 13.24 2.34
N GLN A 39 20.23 14.29 1.55
CA GLN A 39 20.20 15.66 2.03
C GLN A 39 19.01 15.91 2.96
N ALA A 40 17.80 15.50 2.59
CA ALA A 40 16.61 15.67 3.42
C ALA A 40 16.78 14.99 4.79
N SER A 41 17.27 13.74 4.81
CA SER A 41 17.56 13.05 6.07
C SER A 41 18.70 13.68 6.88
N ARG A 42 19.72 14.27 6.24
CA ARG A 42 20.79 14.99 6.95
C ARG A 42 20.30 16.28 7.58
N GLN A 43 19.39 16.99 6.90
CA GLN A 43 18.78 18.21 7.42
C GLN A 43 17.85 17.92 8.61
N ASP A 44 17.12 16.79 8.58
CA ASP A 44 16.38 16.32 9.75
C ASP A 44 17.29 15.94 10.91
N ALA A 45 18.49 15.40 10.64
CA ALA A 45 19.47 15.00 11.66
C ALA A 45 18.90 14.05 12.75
N GLY A 46 17.86 13.28 12.43
CA GLY A 46 17.15 12.42 13.38
C GLY A 46 16.26 13.18 14.36
N MET A 47 15.96 14.46 14.11
CA MET A 47 15.06 15.26 14.95
C MET A 47 13.67 14.63 14.99
N LEU A 48 13.16 14.12 13.87
CA LEU A 48 11.82 13.54 13.84
C LEU A 48 11.75 12.26 14.70
N TRP A 49 12.57 11.25 14.40
CA TRP A 49 12.39 9.90 14.96
C TRP A 49 13.48 9.45 15.95
N GLY A 50 14.47 10.30 16.21
CA GLY A 50 15.63 10.01 17.06
C GLY A 50 16.72 9.19 16.35
N ILE A 51 16.53 8.86 15.07
CA ILE A 51 17.49 8.16 14.22
C ILE A 51 17.43 8.71 12.79
N PRO A 52 18.54 8.68 12.02
CA PRO A 52 18.53 9.08 10.62
C PRO A 52 17.66 8.15 9.75
N LEU A 53 16.93 8.72 8.78
CA LEU A 53 16.08 7.97 7.86
C LEU A 53 16.86 7.36 6.70
N TYR A 54 17.88 8.06 6.19
CA TYR A 54 18.60 7.62 4.99
C TYR A 54 19.32 6.28 5.20
N GLY A 55 19.30 5.44 4.17
CA GLY A 55 19.89 4.11 4.20
C GLY A 55 19.90 3.45 2.82
N PRO A 56 20.04 2.12 2.74
CA PRO A 56 20.03 1.40 1.47
C PRO A 56 18.71 1.59 0.70
N MET A 57 18.79 1.99 -0.57
CA MET A 57 17.66 2.25 -1.47
C MET A 57 17.85 1.55 -2.82
N LEU A 58 16.75 1.12 -3.42
CA LEU A 58 16.64 0.52 -4.75
C LEU A 58 15.59 1.28 -5.57
N PHE A 59 15.95 1.71 -6.78
CA PHE A 59 15.01 2.12 -7.82
C PHE A 59 14.85 1.01 -8.84
N ILE A 60 13.62 0.58 -9.10
CA ILE A 60 13.34 -0.63 -9.89
C ILE A 60 12.39 -0.34 -11.02
N ASN A 61 12.76 -0.73 -12.24
CA ASN A 61 11.84 -0.75 -13.36
C ASN A 61 10.92 -1.98 -13.21
N ALA A 62 9.63 -1.77 -13.04
CA ALA A 62 8.69 -2.86 -12.76
C ALA A 62 8.57 -3.88 -13.90
N GLN A 63 8.77 -3.44 -15.14
CA GLN A 63 8.64 -4.29 -16.33
C GLN A 63 9.89 -5.12 -16.57
N THR A 64 11.08 -4.50 -16.49
CA THR A 64 12.36 -5.15 -16.81
C THR A 64 13.06 -5.72 -15.61
N ARG A 65 12.61 -5.37 -14.39
CA ARG A 65 13.22 -5.71 -13.10
C ARG A 65 14.65 -5.19 -12.91
N SER A 66 15.11 -4.33 -13.83
CA SER A 66 16.39 -3.64 -13.72
C SER A 66 16.41 -2.77 -12.46
N VAL A 67 17.55 -2.75 -11.77
CA VAL A 67 17.74 -2.06 -10.49
C VAL A 67 18.84 -1.00 -10.59
N MET A 68 18.64 0.15 -9.94
CA MET A 68 19.68 1.10 -9.54
C MET A 68 19.68 1.23 -8.02
N ALA A 69 20.83 1.10 -7.38
CA ALA A 69 20.98 1.14 -5.94
C ALA A 69 22.02 2.18 -5.50
N ASN A 70 21.83 2.75 -4.31
CA ASN A 70 22.75 3.76 -3.76
C ASN A 70 23.96 3.16 -3.04
N VAL A 71 23.94 1.86 -2.73
CA VAL A 71 25.02 1.11 -2.07
C VAL A 71 25.13 -0.27 -2.72
N PRO A 72 26.28 -0.98 -2.61
CA PRO A 72 26.40 -2.34 -3.17
C PRO A 72 25.49 -3.32 -2.42
N ASP A 73 25.12 -4.41 -3.07
CA ASP A 73 24.52 -5.57 -2.39
C ASP A 73 25.59 -6.40 -1.68
N SER A 74 25.18 -7.27 -0.74
CA SER A 74 26.14 -8.08 0.03
C SER A 74 26.57 -9.35 -0.70
N THR A 75 25.99 -9.65 -1.86
CA THR A 75 26.25 -10.86 -2.66
C THR A 75 27.09 -10.57 -3.92
N GLY A 76 27.43 -9.31 -4.20
CA GLY A 76 28.21 -8.90 -5.37
C GLY A 76 27.43 -8.97 -6.69
N LEU A 77 26.10 -9.01 -6.64
CA LEU A 77 25.24 -9.08 -7.84
C LEU A 77 25.12 -7.74 -8.57
N PHE A 78 25.34 -6.63 -7.88
CA PHE A 78 25.27 -5.30 -8.46
C PHE A 78 26.64 -4.77 -8.86
N VAL A 79 26.72 -4.25 -10.08
CA VAL A 79 27.94 -3.69 -10.66
C VAL A 79 27.89 -2.17 -10.55
N HIS A 80 29.00 -1.57 -10.13
CA HIS A 80 29.09 -0.11 -10.02
C HIS A 80 29.20 0.54 -11.42
N GLN A 81 28.27 1.44 -11.74
CA GLN A 81 28.21 2.20 -12.99
C GLN A 81 27.70 3.61 -12.73
N ASP A 82 28.37 4.65 -13.26
CA ASP A 82 27.95 6.06 -13.15
C ASP A 82 27.61 6.52 -11.70
N SER A 83 28.34 6.02 -10.69
CA SER A 83 28.13 6.29 -9.25
C SER A 83 26.88 5.66 -8.62
N VAL A 84 26.22 4.73 -9.31
CA VAL A 84 25.16 3.87 -8.76
C VAL A 84 25.54 2.40 -8.93
N PHE A 85 24.84 1.51 -8.25
CA PHE A 85 25.01 0.06 -8.39
C PHE A 85 23.85 -0.49 -9.21
N VAL A 86 24.14 -1.18 -10.31
CA VAL A 86 23.11 -1.69 -11.23
C VAL A 86 23.05 -3.21 -11.24
N GLY A 87 21.85 -3.75 -11.43
CA GLY A 87 21.65 -5.19 -11.56
C GLY A 87 20.20 -5.54 -11.88
N GLN A 88 19.80 -6.76 -11.53
CA GLN A 88 18.47 -7.30 -11.76
C GLN A 88 17.87 -7.80 -10.44
N LEU A 89 16.58 -7.53 -10.22
CA LEU A 89 15.87 -8.05 -9.04
C LEU A 89 15.49 -9.52 -9.28
N PRO A 90 15.90 -10.47 -8.41
CA PRO A 90 15.57 -11.89 -8.56
C PRO A 90 14.06 -12.15 -8.58
N ASP A 91 13.56 -13.05 -9.44
CA ASP A 91 12.12 -13.31 -9.63
C ASP A 91 11.35 -13.72 -8.37
N SER A 92 12.06 -14.24 -7.38
CA SER A 92 11.53 -14.58 -6.05
C SER A 92 11.13 -13.35 -5.22
N LEU A 93 11.49 -12.14 -5.66
CA LEU A 93 11.09 -10.89 -5.01
C LEU A 93 10.05 -10.15 -5.84
N ASN A 94 9.04 -9.63 -5.16
CA ASN A 94 8.07 -8.74 -5.76
C ASN A 94 8.64 -7.34 -5.93
N VAL A 95 8.19 -6.65 -6.99
CA VAL A 95 8.43 -5.21 -7.17
C VAL A 95 7.27 -4.46 -6.52
N ALA A 96 7.58 -3.59 -5.56
CA ALA A 96 6.63 -2.71 -4.89
C ALA A 96 7.37 -1.53 -4.24
N ASN A 97 6.65 -0.45 -3.95
CA ASN A 97 7.16 0.57 -3.03
C ASN A 97 7.01 0.02 -1.61
N THR A 98 8.12 -0.34 -0.97
CA THR A 98 8.12 -0.89 0.40
C THR A 98 9.55 -1.06 0.94
N ALA A 99 9.68 -1.52 2.19
CA ALA A 99 10.93 -2.01 2.75
C ALA A 99 11.09 -3.53 2.60
N VAL A 100 12.16 -3.99 1.95
CA VAL A 100 12.44 -5.41 1.67
C VAL A 100 13.73 -5.88 2.34
N GLN A 101 13.72 -7.10 2.88
CA GLN A 101 14.94 -7.77 3.34
C GLN A 101 15.51 -8.61 2.20
N TRP A 102 16.70 -8.26 1.71
CA TRP A 102 17.35 -9.00 0.63
C TRP A 102 18.88 -8.82 0.65
N ALA A 103 19.61 -9.89 0.30
CA ALA A 103 21.07 -9.93 0.28
C ALA A 103 21.70 -9.34 1.56
N GLY A 104 21.21 -9.77 2.73
CA GLY A 104 21.72 -9.34 4.04
C GLY A 104 21.39 -7.89 4.45
N LYS A 105 20.61 -7.15 3.66
CA LYS A 105 20.25 -5.75 3.94
C LYS A 105 18.75 -5.53 3.91
N ARG A 106 18.29 -4.55 4.70
CA ARG A 106 16.92 -4.01 4.61
C ARG A 106 16.94 -2.79 3.71
N TRP A 107 16.41 -2.96 2.50
CA TRP A 107 16.35 -1.95 1.46
C TRP A 107 15.03 -1.21 1.48
N THR A 108 15.06 0.06 1.12
CA THR A 108 13.89 0.80 0.64
C THR A 108 13.77 0.60 -0.86
N MET A 109 12.74 -0.10 -1.32
CA MET A 109 12.43 -0.32 -2.73
C MET A 109 11.44 0.72 -3.22
N ILE A 110 11.72 1.35 -4.36
CA ILE A 110 10.84 2.33 -5.00
C ILE A 110 10.79 2.03 -6.50
N MET A 111 9.59 2.03 -7.08
CA MET A 111 9.37 1.85 -8.51
C MET A 111 9.83 3.07 -9.30
N TRP A 112 10.49 2.81 -10.42
CA TRP A 112 10.94 3.82 -11.39
C TRP A 112 9.94 3.94 -12.56
N PRO A 113 9.69 5.14 -13.09
CA PRO A 113 10.23 6.44 -12.68
C PRO A 113 9.54 7.00 -11.43
N LEU A 114 10.29 7.84 -10.70
CA LEU A 114 9.74 8.62 -9.57
C LEU A 114 9.04 9.89 -10.08
N PRO A 115 8.20 10.55 -9.26
CA PRO A 115 7.58 11.83 -9.65
C PRO A 115 8.60 12.89 -10.10
N ASP A 116 8.21 13.68 -11.10
CA ASP A 116 9.05 14.75 -11.65
C ASP A 116 9.23 15.89 -10.63
N LEU A 117 8.13 16.29 -10.00
CA LEU A 117 8.11 17.35 -9.00
C LEU A 117 8.88 16.91 -7.74
N LYS A 118 9.87 17.73 -7.37
CA LYS A 118 10.75 17.45 -6.24
C LYS A 118 10.01 17.21 -4.91
N PRO A 119 9.00 18.00 -4.52
CA PRO A 119 8.24 17.74 -3.30
C PRO A 119 7.58 16.37 -3.28
N ASP A 120 6.92 15.99 -4.38
CA ASP A 120 6.21 14.71 -4.48
C ASP A 120 7.19 13.53 -4.43
N ARG A 121 8.32 13.66 -5.13
CA ARG A 121 9.38 12.65 -5.11
C ARG A 121 10.03 12.51 -3.73
N LEU A 122 10.34 13.63 -3.06
CA LEU A 122 10.90 13.58 -1.71
C LEU A 122 9.90 13.00 -0.71
N ASN A 123 8.61 13.35 -0.82
CA ASN A 123 7.56 12.74 -0.02
C ASN A 123 7.61 11.21 -0.16
N LEU A 124 7.54 10.70 -1.39
CA LEU A 124 7.63 9.25 -1.67
C LEU A 124 8.92 8.63 -1.11
N MET A 125 10.09 9.22 -1.37
CA MET A 125 11.35 8.64 -0.89
C MET A 125 11.45 8.62 0.64
N MET A 126 10.97 9.66 1.33
CA MET A 126 11.02 9.76 2.78
C MET A 126 9.98 8.87 3.46
N HIS A 127 8.79 8.73 2.84
CA HIS A 127 7.76 7.76 3.21
C HIS A 127 8.35 6.34 3.21
N GLU A 128 8.98 5.93 2.11
CA GLU A 128 9.51 4.58 1.95
C GLU A 128 10.79 4.33 2.79
N LEU A 129 11.58 5.36 3.06
CA LEU A 129 12.68 5.30 4.02
C LEU A 129 12.18 5.15 5.47
N PHE A 130 11.01 5.71 5.79
CA PHE A 130 10.41 5.53 7.11
C PHE A 130 10.02 4.06 7.35
N HIS A 131 9.39 3.39 6.37
CA HIS A 131 9.09 1.96 6.47
C HIS A 131 10.32 1.08 6.73
N ARG A 132 11.49 1.50 6.25
CA ARG A 132 12.75 0.80 6.52
C ARG A 132 13.13 0.86 8.00
N ILE A 133 12.92 1.99 8.66
CA ILE A 133 13.32 2.21 10.06
C ILE A 133 12.23 1.89 11.08
N GLN A 134 10.97 1.71 10.67
CA GLN A 134 9.86 1.35 11.57
C GLN A 134 10.18 0.24 12.58
N PRO A 135 10.82 -0.90 12.20
CA PRO A 135 11.19 -1.92 13.17
C PRO A 135 12.17 -1.46 14.26
N GLN A 136 13.01 -0.47 13.97
CA GLN A 136 13.94 0.13 14.96
C GLN A 136 13.23 1.08 15.92
N LEU A 137 12.00 1.49 15.58
CA LEU A 137 11.13 2.33 16.40
C LEU A 137 10.10 1.48 17.17
N ASP A 138 10.25 0.16 17.18
CA ASP A 138 9.29 -0.81 17.73
C ASP A 138 7.88 -0.69 17.09
N PHE A 139 7.80 -0.14 15.87
CA PHE A 139 6.56 -0.12 15.10
C PHE A 139 6.45 -1.39 14.26
N THR A 140 5.41 -2.17 14.52
CA THR A 140 5.08 -3.36 13.74
C THR A 140 4.40 -2.97 12.43
N ASN A 141 4.68 -3.72 11.36
CA ASN A 141 4.01 -3.51 10.09
C ASN A 141 2.51 -3.82 10.21
N GLY A 142 1.68 -2.82 10.01
CA GLY A 142 0.24 -2.98 9.96
C GLY A 142 -0.19 -3.62 8.64
N LYS A 143 -0.67 -4.87 8.68
CA LYS A 143 -1.25 -5.55 7.50
C LYS A 143 -2.78 -5.39 7.43
N GLU A 144 -3.36 -4.78 8.44
CA GLU A 144 -4.79 -4.68 8.67
C GLU A 144 -5.51 -4.00 7.51
N ILE A 145 -6.75 -4.41 7.33
CA ILE A 145 -7.72 -3.80 6.43
C ILE A 145 -8.88 -3.34 7.31
N ASN A 146 -9.49 -2.22 6.94
CA ASN A 146 -10.58 -1.61 7.69
C ASN A 146 -11.89 -1.75 6.90
N PRO A 147 -12.49 -2.95 6.85
CA PRO A 147 -13.61 -3.25 5.95
C PRO A 147 -14.86 -2.41 6.25
N HIS A 148 -15.04 -1.97 7.50
CA HIS A 148 -16.10 -1.04 7.89
C HIS A 148 -16.04 0.29 7.14
N LEU A 149 -14.86 0.69 6.66
CA LEU A 149 -14.68 1.89 5.84
C LEU A 149 -15.09 1.70 4.37
N ASP A 150 -15.51 0.49 3.98
CA ASP A 150 -16.21 0.25 2.72
C ASP A 150 -17.74 0.15 2.94
N GLU A 151 -18.20 0.05 4.18
CA GLU A 151 -19.63 0.04 4.51
C GLU A 151 -20.19 1.46 4.58
N ARG A 152 -21.44 1.64 4.12
CA ARG A 152 -22.11 2.93 4.02
C ARG A 152 -21.93 3.83 5.26
N MET A 153 -22.22 3.32 6.47
CA MET A 153 -22.14 4.17 7.68
C MET A 153 -20.70 4.51 8.06
N GLY A 154 -19.76 3.58 7.90
CA GLY A 154 -18.34 3.85 8.14
C GLY A 154 -17.81 4.90 7.17
N ARG A 155 -18.20 4.82 5.89
CA ARG A 155 -17.89 5.81 4.86
C ARG A 155 -18.47 7.18 5.14
N VAL A 156 -19.75 7.27 5.50
CA VAL A 156 -20.40 8.55 5.87
C VAL A 156 -19.61 9.24 6.98
N LEU A 157 -19.29 8.51 8.04
CA LEU A 157 -18.61 9.06 9.21
C LEU A 157 -17.15 9.43 8.91
N LEU A 158 -16.43 8.62 8.12
CA LEU A 158 -15.09 8.98 7.66
C LEU A 158 -15.12 10.22 6.75
N ARG A 159 -16.06 10.34 5.82
CA ARG A 159 -16.16 11.53 4.95
C ARG A 159 -16.47 12.79 5.73
N LEU A 160 -17.31 12.70 6.77
CA LEU A 160 -17.55 13.80 7.71
C LEU A 160 -16.29 14.16 8.51
N GLU A 161 -15.55 13.15 9.00
CA GLU A 161 -14.25 13.33 9.64
C GLU A 161 -13.26 14.06 8.72
N LEU A 162 -13.14 13.63 7.46
CA LEU A 162 -12.23 14.24 6.47
C LEU A 162 -12.62 15.68 6.12
N ARG A 163 -13.91 16.02 6.07
CA ARG A 163 -14.35 17.41 5.89
C ARG A 163 -14.04 18.27 7.11
N ALA A 164 -14.28 17.76 8.31
CA ALA A 164 -13.89 18.45 9.53
C ALA A 164 -12.36 18.66 9.55
N LEU A 165 -11.56 17.68 9.14
CA LEU A 165 -10.12 17.83 8.99
C LEU A 165 -9.73 18.88 7.95
N GLN A 166 -10.43 18.96 6.81
CA GLN A 166 -10.16 19.96 5.78
C GLN A 166 -10.31 21.38 6.34
N HIS A 167 -11.40 21.64 7.09
CA HIS A 167 -11.60 22.90 7.77
C HIS A 167 -10.56 23.14 8.88
N ALA A 168 -10.19 22.09 9.63
CA ALA A 168 -9.18 22.19 10.69
C ALA A 168 -7.78 22.56 10.16
N VAL A 169 -7.34 21.91 9.09
CA VAL A 169 -6.07 22.20 8.41
C VAL A 169 -6.09 23.61 7.83
N SER A 170 -7.20 24.02 7.23
CA SER A 170 -7.34 25.37 6.64
C SER A 170 -7.43 26.48 7.69
N GLY A 171 -7.94 26.18 8.89
CA GLY A 171 -8.09 27.11 9.99
C GLY A 171 -6.90 27.14 10.96
N THR A 172 -6.95 28.07 11.92
CA THR A 172 -5.98 28.22 13.01
C THR A 172 -6.68 28.45 14.35
N GLY A 173 -5.96 28.35 15.46
CA GLY A 173 -6.46 28.69 16.80
C GLY A 173 -7.81 28.02 17.13
N LYS A 174 -8.78 28.82 17.60
CA LYS A 174 -10.11 28.32 18.01
C LYS A 174 -10.89 27.66 16.88
N VAL A 175 -10.74 28.12 15.64
CA VAL A 175 -11.40 27.54 14.46
C VAL A 175 -10.89 26.13 14.24
N ARG A 176 -9.56 25.94 14.25
CA ARG A 176 -8.96 24.61 14.15
C ARG A 176 -9.41 23.68 15.27
N VAL A 177 -9.39 24.17 16.52
CA VAL A 177 -9.81 23.37 17.69
C VAL A 177 -11.25 22.88 17.56
N HIS A 178 -12.17 23.74 17.12
CA HIS A 178 -13.56 23.37 16.87
C HIS A 178 -13.68 22.23 15.85
N HIS A 179 -13.04 22.37 14.70
CA HIS A 179 -13.11 21.37 13.64
C HIS A 179 -12.40 20.06 13.99
N ILE A 180 -11.26 20.08 14.68
CA ILE A 180 -10.62 18.85 15.18
C ILE A 180 -11.52 18.11 16.17
N ARG A 181 -12.19 18.83 17.08
CA ARG A 181 -13.12 18.19 18.02
C ARG A 181 -14.30 17.52 17.33
N ASN A 182 -14.79 18.10 16.23
CA ASN A 182 -15.81 17.47 15.39
C ASN A 182 -15.25 16.27 14.60
N ALA A 183 -14.03 16.34 14.09
CA ALA A 183 -13.37 15.19 13.45
C ALA A 183 -13.24 14.01 14.43
N LEU A 184 -12.78 14.27 15.66
CA LEU A 184 -12.70 13.29 16.74
C LEU A 184 -14.07 12.74 17.15
N LEU A 185 -15.12 13.57 17.13
CA LEU A 185 -16.49 13.13 17.37
C LEU A 185 -16.95 12.11 16.32
N PHE A 186 -16.72 12.37 15.04
CA PHE A 186 -17.09 11.44 13.96
C PHE A 186 -16.27 10.15 14.04
N ARG A 187 -14.95 10.26 14.26
CA ARG A 187 -14.06 9.11 14.49
C ARG A 187 -14.55 8.23 15.64
N HIS A 188 -14.81 8.85 16.80
CA HIS A 188 -15.25 8.12 17.99
C HIS A 188 -16.60 7.44 17.76
N TYR A 189 -17.58 8.15 17.19
CA TYR A 189 -18.88 7.56 16.90
C TYR A 189 -18.77 6.40 15.91
N ARG A 190 -17.91 6.50 14.89
CA ARG A 190 -17.62 5.41 13.95
C ARG A 190 -17.04 4.19 14.65
N ARG A 191 -16.02 4.37 15.50
CA ARG A 191 -15.37 3.28 16.24
C ARG A 191 -16.29 2.58 17.24
N LEU A 192 -17.33 3.26 17.75
CA LEU A 192 -18.37 2.61 18.57
C LEU A 192 -19.31 1.72 17.76
N LEU A 193 -19.56 2.05 16.48
CA LEU A 193 -20.46 1.28 15.62
C LEU A 193 -19.80 0.01 15.06
N PHE A 194 -18.48 -0.01 14.98
CA PHE A 194 -17.72 -1.10 14.35
C PHE A 194 -16.68 -1.64 15.33
N ALA A 195 -16.93 -2.83 15.87
CA ALA A 195 -16.02 -3.47 16.81
C ALA A 195 -14.64 -3.70 16.19
N GLY A 196 -13.58 -3.38 16.94
CA GLY A 196 -12.17 -3.50 16.50
C GLY A 196 -11.68 -2.37 15.59
N ALA A 197 -12.56 -1.48 15.14
CA ALA A 197 -12.22 -0.36 14.28
C ALA A 197 -11.18 0.59 14.91
N ASP A 198 -11.22 0.77 16.22
CA ASP A 198 -10.20 1.52 16.97
C ASP A 198 -8.79 0.97 16.72
N SER A 199 -8.62 -0.32 16.97
CA SER A 199 -7.33 -1.01 16.90
C SER A 199 -6.82 -1.10 15.46
N THR A 200 -7.67 -1.51 14.51
CA THR A 200 -7.26 -1.70 13.11
C THR A 200 -6.96 -0.39 12.41
N GLU A 201 -7.68 0.69 12.74
CA GLU A 201 -7.39 2.00 12.17
C GLU A 201 -6.12 2.58 12.75
N ASP A 202 -5.97 2.53 14.07
CA ASP A 202 -4.81 3.10 14.75
C ASP A 202 -3.51 2.38 14.32
N ASN A 203 -3.56 1.06 14.07
CA ASN A 203 -2.44 0.32 13.48
C ASN A 203 -2.15 0.74 12.04
N LEU A 204 -3.16 0.98 11.21
CA LEU A 204 -2.93 1.45 9.84
C LEU A 204 -2.40 2.89 9.81
N GLU A 205 -2.89 3.77 10.68
CA GLU A 205 -2.35 5.12 10.84
C GLU A 205 -0.90 5.10 11.36
N ARG A 206 -0.55 4.17 12.25
CA ARG A 206 0.84 3.95 12.66
C ARG A 206 1.70 3.47 11.49
N ASN A 207 1.18 2.59 10.65
CA ASN A 207 1.93 2.01 9.54
C ASN A 207 2.09 3.00 8.37
N GLU A 208 0.99 3.46 7.80
CA GLU A 208 0.92 4.29 6.59
C GLU A 208 0.81 5.78 6.92
N GLY A 209 0.01 6.12 7.93
CA GLY A 209 -0.25 7.53 8.27
C GLY A 209 0.99 8.26 8.78
N LEU A 210 1.81 7.61 9.62
CA LEU A 210 3.09 8.16 10.07
C LEU A 210 4.14 8.18 8.96
N ALA A 211 4.10 7.23 8.03
CA ALA A 211 4.98 7.22 6.86
C ALA A 211 4.66 8.41 5.95
N GLU A 212 3.39 8.64 5.65
CA GLU A 212 2.94 9.76 4.83
C GLU A 212 3.21 11.11 5.50
N TRP A 213 2.96 11.22 6.81
CA TRP A 213 3.29 12.43 7.56
C TRP A 213 4.80 12.71 7.58
N THR A 214 5.63 11.67 7.75
CA THR A 214 7.10 11.78 7.68
C THR A 214 7.54 12.27 6.30
N GLY A 215 6.95 11.69 5.25
CA GLY A 215 7.21 12.08 3.87
C GLY A 215 6.86 13.56 3.62
N LEU A 216 5.68 14.00 4.06
CA LEU A 216 5.23 15.38 3.95
C LEU A 216 6.18 16.37 4.65
N LEU A 217 6.59 16.10 5.89
CA LEU A 217 7.49 16.99 6.64
C LEU A 217 8.89 17.11 6.01
N LEU A 218 9.36 16.03 5.39
CA LEU A 218 10.69 15.97 4.78
C LEU A 218 10.66 16.20 3.26
N SER A 219 9.52 16.63 2.71
CA SER A 219 9.35 16.91 1.28
C SER A 219 9.97 18.23 0.85
N GLY A 220 10.51 19.02 1.78
CA GLY A 220 11.05 20.36 1.53
C GLY A 220 9.98 21.45 1.33
N GLN A 221 8.72 21.16 1.64
CA GLN A 221 7.63 22.13 1.58
C GLN A 221 7.64 23.05 2.80
N THR A 222 7.24 24.31 2.60
CA THR A 222 6.96 25.24 3.70
C THR A 222 5.65 24.86 4.41
N PRO A 223 5.42 25.33 5.65
CA PRO A 223 4.15 25.10 6.35
C PRO A 223 2.91 25.51 5.54
N ALA A 224 2.96 26.64 4.82
CA ALA A 224 1.85 27.09 3.97
C ALA A 224 1.62 26.17 2.76
N GLN A 225 2.70 25.65 2.16
CA GLN A 225 2.58 24.67 1.07
C GLN A 225 2.00 23.35 1.57
N MET A 226 2.46 22.85 2.72
CA MET A 226 1.89 21.64 3.35
C MET A 226 0.41 21.82 3.68
N GLN A 227 0.03 22.97 4.23
CA GLN A 227 -1.37 23.30 4.51
C GLN A 227 -2.22 23.26 3.23
N ASN A 228 -1.78 23.93 2.16
CA ASN A 228 -2.49 23.95 0.89
C ASN A 228 -2.60 22.55 0.26
N HIS A 229 -1.51 21.78 0.30
CA HIS A 229 -1.47 20.40 -0.17
C HIS A 229 -2.51 19.53 0.56
N LEU A 230 -2.52 19.58 1.90
CA LEU A 230 -3.46 18.81 2.72
C LEU A 230 -4.91 19.24 2.53
N THR A 231 -5.18 20.55 2.46
CA THR A 231 -6.53 21.05 2.18
C THR A 231 -7.05 20.54 0.84
N HIS A 232 -6.22 20.54 -0.20
CA HIS A 232 -6.58 20.02 -1.52
C HIS A 232 -6.76 18.49 -1.51
N LEU A 233 -5.84 17.76 -0.88
CA LEU A 233 -5.91 16.30 -0.72
C LEU A 233 -7.22 15.88 -0.04
N LEU A 234 -7.59 16.54 1.06
CA LEU A 234 -8.83 16.27 1.78
C LEU A 234 -10.08 16.64 0.97
N ALA A 235 -10.04 17.72 0.18
CA ALA A 235 -11.12 18.06 -0.73
C ALA A 235 -11.33 16.98 -1.80
N GLN A 236 -10.25 16.51 -2.43
CA GLN A 236 -10.28 15.49 -3.47
C GLN A 236 -10.72 14.12 -2.92
N SER A 237 -10.38 13.80 -1.67
CA SER A 237 -10.75 12.54 -1.03
C SER A 237 -12.26 12.27 -0.98
N GLN A 238 -13.08 13.32 -1.15
CA GLN A 238 -14.54 13.19 -1.19
C GLN A 238 -15.05 12.39 -2.39
N GLN A 239 -14.21 12.15 -3.40
CA GLN A 239 -14.50 11.33 -4.57
C GLN A 239 -13.90 9.91 -4.48
N THR A 240 -13.22 9.57 -3.38
CA THR A 240 -12.53 8.29 -3.22
C THR A 240 -13.53 7.14 -3.08
N LYS A 241 -13.33 6.09 -3.89
CA LYS A 241 -14.20 4.90 -3.89
C LYS A 241 -13.86 3.89 -2.80
N ASN A 242 -12.60 3.72 -2.43
CA ASN A 242 -12.16 2.72 -1.45
C ASN A 242 -11.35 3.38 -0.34
N PHE A 243 -11.73 3.16 0.92
CA PHE A 243 -11.04 3.73 2.09
C PHE A 243 -10.34 2.70 2.97
N ALA A 244 -10.71 1.41 2.87
CA ALA A 244 -10.30 0.37 3.81
C ALA A 244 -8.78 0.25 4.05
N ARG A 245 -7.94 0.67 3.09
CA ARG A 245 -6.48 0.74 3.24
C ARG A 245 -5.87 2.11 2.94
N SER A 246 -6.66 3.05 2.43
CA SER A 246 -6.16 4.34 1.94
C SER A 246 -6.44 5.50 2.89
N PHE A 247 -7.38 5.36 3.85
CA PHE A 247 -7.78 6.47 4.71
C PHE A 247 -6.61 7.04 5.53
N ALA A 248 -5.65 6.19 5.93
CA ALA A 248 -4.51 6.57 6.76
C ALA A 248 -3.57 7.59 6.07
N TYR A 249 -3.46 7.56 4.74
CA TYR A 249 -2.73 8.57 3.96
C TYR A 249 -3.41 9.95 3.99
N LEU A 250 -4.67 10.01 4.42
CA LEU A 250 -5.42 11.27 4.56
C LEU A 250 -5.40 11.75 6.01
N THR A 251 -5.76 10.86 6.94
CA THR A 251 -5.90 11.21 8.36
C THR A 251 -4.55 11.37 9.04
N GLY A 252 -3.59 10.48 8.76
CA GLY A 252 -2.25 10.52 9.32
C GLY A 252 -1.56 11.89 9.18
N PRO A 253 -1.35 12.39 7.95
CA PRO A 253 -0.69 13.67 7.76
C PRO A 253 -1.55 14.86 8.19
N ALA A 254 -2.88 14.81 8.07
CA ALA A 254 -3.76 15.90 8.53
C ALA A 254 -3.74 16.06 10.06
N TYR A 255 -3.85 14.96 10.81
CA TYR A 255 -3.73 14.98 12.26
C TYR A 255 -2.31 15.29 12.71
N GLY A 256 -1.30 14.72 12.05
CA GLY A 256 0.09 15.03 12.36
C GLY A 256 0.41 16.51 12.17
N PHE A 257 -0.04 17.13 11.08
CA PHE A 257 0.11 18.56 10.82
C PHE A 257 -0.52 19.42 11.92
N THR A 258 -1.75 19.08 12.32
CA THR A 258 -2.47 19.86 13.34
C THR A 258 -1.92 19.65 14.75
N LEU A 259 -1.44 18.44 15.08
CA LEU A 259 -0.76 18.14 16.34
C LEU A 259 0.57 18.88 16.48
N THR A 260 1.38 18.98 15.42
CA THR A 260 2.70 19.63 15.46
C THR A 260 2.61 21.09 15.92
N GLU A 261 1.51 21.80 15.64
CA GLU A 261 1.31 23.17 16.13
C GLU A 261 1.16 23.25 17.65
N ILE A 262 0.56 22.25 18.29
CA ILE A 262 0.24 22.27 19.73
C ILE A 262 1.29 21.51 20.55
N GLN A 263 1.85 20.44 19.98
CA GLN A 263 2.80 19.55 20.64
C GLN A 263 3.89 19.13 19.66
N PRO A 264 4.92 19.97 19.39
CA PRO A 264 5.93 19.71 18.35
C PRO A 264 6.61 18.33 18.43
N ASP A 265 6.79 17.76 19.62
CA ASP A 265 7.42 16.46 19.85
C ASP A 265 6.43 15.29 20.08
N TRP A 266 5.18 15.42 19.62
CA TRP A 266 4.13 14.42 19.87
C TRP A 266 4.50 13.01 19.36
N ASN A 267 5.18 12.97 18.22
CA ASN A 267 5.53 11.75 17.49
C ASN A 267 6.56 10.90 18.25
N ARG A 268 7.53 11.52 18.95
CA ARG A 268 8.51 10.82 19.79
C ARG A 268 7.86 10.05 20.96
N LYS A 269 6.65 10.46 21.36
CA LYS A 269 5.91 9.85 22.46
C LYS A 269 5.06 8.65 22.02
N LEU A 270 5.14 8.21 20.75
CA LEU A 270 4.37 7.06 20.25
C LEU A 270 5.03 5.70 20.47
N ARG A 271 6.28 5.66 20.94
CA ARG A 271 7.22 4.54 20.77
C ARG A 271 6.82 3.13 21.24
N LYS A 272 5.76 2.89 22.03
CA LYS A 272 5.35 1.50 22.40
C LYS A 272 3.86 1.23 22.52
N THR A 273 3.06 2.17 23.04
CA THR A 273 1.63 1.92 23.32
C THR A 273 0.70 3.07 22.93
N GLY A 274 1.25 4.17 22.40
CA GLY A 274 0.46 5.32 22.00
C GLY A 274 0.04 5.23 20.54
N PHE A 275 -1.19 5.67 20.25
CA PHE A 275 -1.66 5.96 18.91
C PHE A 275 -1.88 7.45 18.74
N ILE A 276 -2.05 7.88 17.49
CA ILE A 276 -2.29 9.29 17.18
C ILE A 276 -3.58 9.78 17.84
N THR A 277 -4.58 8.90 17.96
CA THR A 277 -5.88 9.19 18.55
C THR A 277 -5.79 9.63 20.01
N GLU A 278 -5.04 8.96 20.89
CA GLU A 278 -4.92 9.40 22.29
C GLU A 278 -4.17 10.74 22.40
N ARG A 279 -3.19 10.97 21.51
CA ARG A 279 -2.46 12.25 21.45
C ARG A 279 -3.40 13.39 21.06
N LEU A 280 -4.26 13.17 20.07
CA LEU A 280 -5.28 14.14 19.65
C LEU A 280 -6.27 14.46 20.77
N VAL A 281 -6.82 13.42 21.41
CA VAL A 281 -7.78 13.60 22.51
C VAL A 281 -7.17 14.42 23.64
N SER A 282 -5.92 14.11 24.01
CA SER A 282 -5.17 14.86 25.03
C SER A 282 -4.89 16.30 24.59
N ALA A 283 -4.28 16.51 23.42
CA ALA A 283 -3.85 17.81 22.93
C ALA A 283 -5.02 18.80 22.74
N TYR A 284 -6.16 18.31 22.25
CA TYR A 284 -7.35 19.14 22.02
C TYR A 284 -8.34 19.14 23.19
N SER A 285 -7.99 18.47 24.30
CA SER A 285 -8.86 18.28 25.47
C SER A 285 -10.26 17.82 25.06
N TRP A 286 -10.32 16.89 24.11
CA TRP A 286 -11.59 16.36 23.62
C TRP A 286 -12.21 15.46 24.70
N ARG A 287 -13.52 15.62 24.91
CA ARG A 287 -14.28 14.81 25.85
C ARG A 287 -15.52 14.30 25.13
N MET A 288 -15.88 13.06 25.40
CA MET A 288 -17.09 12.46 24.86
C MET A 288 -18.31 13.28 25.35
N PRO A 289 -19.19 13.75 24.43
CA PRO A 289 -20.43 14.40 24.83
C PRO A 289 -21.36 13.45 25.57
N ASN A 290 -22.13 13.96 26.54
CA ASN A 290 -23.12 13.15 27.28
C ASN A 290 -24.18 12.55 26.34
N ASP A 291 -24.66 13.32 25.37
CA ASP A 291 -25.52 12.84 24.29
C ASP A 291 -24.75 12.84 22.97
N LEU A 292 -24.08 11.71 22.72
CA LEU A 292 -23.25 11.51 21.54
C LEU A 292 -24.05 11.58 20.24
N VAL A 293 -25.28 11.05 20.22
CA VAL A 293 -26.13 11.00 19.02
C VAL A 293 -26.60 12.40 18.65
N LEU A 294 -27.02 13.21 19.62
CA LEU A 294 -27.39 14.60 19.40
C LEU A 294 -26.19 15.42 18.93
N ALA A 295 -25.02 15.25 19.56
CA ALA A 295 -23.79 15.92 19.17
C ALA A 295 -23.41 15.58 17.71
N TYR A 296 -23.43 14.30 17.35
CA TYR A 296 -23.21 13.83 15.98
C TYR A 296 -24.20 14.48 15.00
N ARG A 297 -25.51 14.43 15.28
CA ARG A 297 -26.55 15.01 14.41
C ARG A 297 -26.36 16.51 14.22
N LYS A 298 -25.94 17.23 15.25
CA LYS A 298 -25.64 18.67 15.18
C LYS A 298 -24.42 18.93 14.32
N ALA A 299 -23.29 18.28 14.62
CA ALA A 299 -22.04 18.45 13.88
C ALA A 299 -22.20 18.07 12.41
N LYS A 300 -22.93 16.99 12.11
CA LYS A 300 -23.18 16.53 10.74
C LYS A 300 -23.78 17.61 9.82
N LYS A 301 -24.61 18.51 10.36
CA LYS A 301 -25.22 19.61 9.58
C LYS A 301 -24.19 20.62 9.09
N GLU A 302 -23.06 20.76 9.79
CA GLU A 302 -21.98 21.70 9.47
C GLU A 302 -21.11 21.23 8.29
N TYR A 303 -21.14 19.93 7.96
CA TYR A 303 -20.24 19.32 6.95
C TYR A 303 -21.00 18.67 5.79
N ASP A 304 -22.12 19.26 5.37
CA ASP A 304 -23.09 18.77 4.37
C ASP A 304 -23.46 17.28 4.48
N GLY A 305 -23.72 16.80 5.69
CA GLY A 305 -24.04 15.39 5.90
C GLY A 305 -25.24 14.87 5.12
N ILE A 306 -26.21 15.72 4.73
CA ILE A 306 -27.35 15.32 3.87
C ILE A 306 -26.86 14.90 2.48
N THR A 307 -25.93 15.68 1.90
CA THR A 307 -25.35 15.39 0.59
C THR A 307 -24.51 14.11 0.64
N ILE A 308 -23.71 13.94 1.69
CA ILE A 308 -22.91 12.72 1.90
C ILE A 308 -23.82 11.50 2.03
N ASP A 309 -24.88 11.58 2.84
CA ASP A 309 -25.82 10.47 3.03
C ASP A 309 -26.44 9.98 1.73
N LYS A 310 -26.82 10.92 0.85
CA LYS A 310 -27.40 10.62 -0.47
C LYS A 310 -26.37 9.95 -1.39
N GLN A 311 -25.16 10.49 -1.45
CA GLN A 311 -24.09 9.95 -2.28
C GLN A 311 -23.68 8.54 -1.81
N GLU A 312 -23.54 8.33 -0.50
CA GLU A 312 -23.19 7.02 0.05
C GLU A 312 -24.34 6.01 -0.06
N ALA A 313 -25.60 6.45 -0.09
CA ALA A 313 -26.73 5.56 -0.42
C ALA A 313 -26.62 5.01 -1.85
N GLN A 314 -26.35 5.88 -2.82
CA GLN A 314 -26.21 5.51 -4.23
C GLN A 314 -24.98 4.63 -4.46
N PHE A 315 -23.86 4.93 -3.77
CA PHE A 315 -22.67 4.11 -3.81
C PHE A 315 -22.94 2.69 -3.26
N GLU A 316 -23.68 2.60 -2.15
CA GLU A 316 -24.03 1.31 -1.54
C GLU A 316 -24.87 0.43 -2.47
N GLU A 317 -25.80 1.00 -3.24
CA GLU A 317 -26.56 0.23 -4.25
C GLU A 317 -25.64 -0.43 -5.28
N THR A 318 -24.65 0.31 -5.78
CA THR A 318 -23.65 -0.20 -6.73
C THR A 318 -22.77 -1.26 -6.08
N ARG A 319 -22.30 -1.01 -4.87
CA ARG A 319 -21.49 -1.95 -4.08
C ARG A 319 -22.22 -3.26 -3.82
N GLN A 320 -23.53 -3.23 -3.55
CA GLN A 320 -24.32 -4.45 -3.31
C GLN A 320 -24.45 -5.32 -4.57
N VAL A 321 -24.53 -4.73 -5.76
CA VAL A 321 -24.48 -5.47 -7.03
C VAL A 321 -23.13 -6.14 -7.20
N GLU A 322 -22.04 -5.41 -6.97
CA GLU A 322 -20.68 -5.91 -7.07
C GLU A 322 -20.40 -7.04 -6.07
N LEU A 323 -20.83 -6.91 -4.81
CA LEU A 323 -20.69 -7.95 -3.80
C LEU A 323 -21.41 -9.25 -4.19
N ARG A 324 -22.59 -9.17 -4.82
CA ARG A 324 -23.29 -10.37 -5.33
C ARG A 324 -22.47 -11.04 -6.44
N HIS A 325 -21.91 -10.26 -7.35
CA HIS A 325 -21.04 -10.78 -8.40
C HIS A 325 -19.80 -11.47 -7.82
N LEU A 326 -19.09 -10.81 -6.91
CA LEU A 326 -17.88 -11.35 -6.26
C LEU A 326 -18.16 -12.61 -5.45
N LYS A 327 -19.28 -12.67 -4.72
CA LYS A 327 -19.72 -13.90 -4.03
C LYS A 327 -19.97 -15.02 -5.03
N GLY A 328 -20.64 -14.74 -6.14
CA GLY A 328 -20.84 -15.70 -7.23
C GLY A 328 -19.52 -16.21 -7.82
N LYS A 329 -18.53 -15.33 -7.99
CA LYS A 329 -17.22 -15.68 -8.56
C LYS A 329 -16.35 -16.52 -7.61
N PHE A 330 -16.26 -16.15 -6.33
CA PHE A 330 -15.29 -16.75 -5.40
C PHE A 330 -15.88 -17.78 -4.44
N LEU A 331 -17.20 -17.79 -4.22
CA LEU A 331 -17.85 -18.73 -3.31
C LEU A 331 -18.63 -19.84 -4.03
N SER A 332 -18.68 -19.81 -5.36
CA SER A 332 -19.25 -20.90 -6.16
C SER A 332 -18.24 -22.02 -6.42
N ASN A 333 -18.76 -23.12 -6.96
CA ASN A 333 -17.99 -24.27 -7.43
C ASN A 333 -17.21 -23.88 -8.72
N ASN A 334 -16.08 -24.52 -9.00
CA ASN A 334 -15.08 -24.17 -10.04
C ASN A 334 -14.08 -23.08 -9.60
N ARG A 335 -13.36 -23.37 -8.52
CA ARG A 335 -12.35 -22.48 -7.93
C ARG A 335 -11.09 -23.26 -7.55
N LEU A 336 -9.97 -22.56 -7.54
CA LEU A 336 -8.69 -23.06 -7.04
C LEU A 336 -8.39 -22.39 -5.71
N LEU A 337 -8.26 -23.22 -4.68
CA LEU A 337 -7.91 -22.83 -3.31
C LEU A 337 -6.44 -23.14 -3.08
N ILE A 338 -5.65 -22.11 -2.79
CA ILE A 338 -4.20 -22.24 -2.61
C ILE A 338 -3.85 -21.81 -1.19
N ALA A 339 -3.30 -22.74 -0.40
CA ALA A 339 -2.81 -22.43 0.94
C ALA A 339 -1.59 -21.52 0.87
N LEU A 340 -1.50 -20.57 1.80
CA LEU A 340 -0.41 -19.63 1.93
C LEU A 340 0.49 -20.05 3.10
N HIS A 341 1.80 -20.16 2.86
CA HIS A 341 2.77 -20.66 3.83
C HIS A 341 3.85 -19.63 4.15
N LYS A 342 4.57 -19.18 3.13
CA LYS A 342 5.64 -18.17 3.18
C LYS A 342 5.40 -17.09 2.14
N MET A 343 4.16 -16.64 2.06
CA MET A 343 3.74 -15.70 1.03
C MET A 343 4.47 -14.35 1.10
N ASN A 344 4.78 -13.84 -0.07
CA ASN A 344 5.16 -12.46 -0.34
C ASN A 344 4.26 -11.95 -1.48
N ILE A 345 3.70 -10.75 -1.34
CA ILE A 345 2.70 -10.23 -2.26
C ILE A 345 3.01 -8.78 -2.66
N SER A 346 2.74 -8.43 -3.93
CA SER A 346 2.66 -7.04 -4.41
C SER A 346 1.31 -6.79 -5.07
N PHE A 347 0.72 -5.63 -4.80
CA PHE A 347 -0.62 -5.24 -5.22
C PHE A 347 -0.78 -3.71 -5.15
N ASN A 348 -1.88 -3.19 -5.71
CA ASN A 348 -2.26 -1.79 -5.52
C ASN A 348 -3.18 -1.65 -4.28
N PRO A 349 -2.75 -0.97 -3.20
CA PRO A 349 -3.54 -0.85 -1.97
C PRO A 349 -4.83 -0.03 -2.14
N GLY A 350 -4.90 0.86 -3.15
CA GLY A 350 -6.07 1.72 -3.40
C GLY A 350 -7.22 1.02 -4.14
N THR A 351 -7.01 -0.19 -4.65
CA THR A 351 -8.02 -0.91 -5.46
C THR A 351 -8.66 -2.08 -4.71
N LEU A 352 -8.21 -2.37 -3.50
CA LEU A 352 -8.73 -3.47 -2.69
C LEU A 352 -10.22 -3.28 -2.38
N LYS A 353 -10.95 -4.40 -2.36
CA LYS A 353 -12.36 -4.43 -2.02
C LYS A 353 -12.61 -5.47 -0.94
N SER A 354 -13.31 -5.07 0.13
CA SER A 354 -13.65 -6.00 1.21
C SER A 354 -14.80 -6.92 0.80
N LEU A 355 -14.65 -8.24 1.00
CA LEU A 355 -15.72 -9.23 0.89
C LEU A 355 -16.12 -9.71 2.30
N PRO A 356 -17.23 -9.21 2.88
CA PRO A 356 -17.56 -9.42 4.29
C PRO A 356 -17.53 -10.89 4.73
N ASN A 357 -16.87 -11.15 5.86
CA ASN A 357 -16.66 -12.47 6.48
C ASN A 357 -15.88 -13.49 5.64
N GLN A 358 -15.37 -13.11 4.47
CA GLN A 358 -14.60 -14.00 3.59
C GLN A 358 -13.14 -13.53 3.52
N GLY A 359 -12.93 -12.25 3.23
CA GLY A 359 -11.58 -11.69 3.11
C GLY A 359 -11.55 -10.47 2.19
N THR A 360 -10.47 -10.32 1.44
CA THR A 360 -10.23 -9.16 0.57
C THR A 360 -10.02 -9.57 -0.87
N ILE A 361 -10.67 -8.83 -1.77
CA ILE A 361 -10.49 -8.95 -3.22
C ILE A 361 -9.33 -8.07 -3.67
N TYR A 362 -8.40 -8.69 -4.37
CA TYR A 362 -7.23 -8.10 -5.00
C TYR A 362 -7.44 -8.08 -6.51
N PRO A 363 -7.80 -6.93 -7.12
CA PRO A 363 -8.06 -6.88 -8.57
C PRO A 363 -6.85 -7.30 -9.39
N THR A 364 -5.66 -6.89 -8.96
CA THR A 364 -4.38 -7.33 -9.51
C THR A 364 -3.42 -7.60 -8.37
N MET A 365 -2.61 -8.65 -8.51
CA MET A 365 -1.52 -8.94 -7.59
C MET A 365 -0.51 -9.89 -8.20
N ARG A 366 0.71 -9.87 -7.66
CA ARG A 366 1.67 -10.96 -7.80
C ARG A 366 1.93 -11.54 -6.43
N LEU A 367 1.72 -12.84 -6.29
CA LEU A 367 1.93 -13.57 -5.05
C LEU A 367 3.00 -14.63 -5.29
N VAL A 368 4.00 -14.64 -4.43
CA VAL A 368 5.12 -15.60 -4.44
C VAL A 368 5.06 -16.38 -3.14
N ASP A 369 5.14 -17.69 -3.21
CA ASP A 369 5.18 -18.59 -2.06
C ASP A 369 6.08 -19.80 -2.38
N GLU A 370 6.22 -20.74 -1.46
CA GLU A 370 7.03 -21.96 -1.64
C GLU A 370 6.52 -22.90 -2.73
N TRP A 371 5.26 -22.77 -3.13
CA TRP A 371 4.67 -23.53 -4.23
C TRP A 371 4.91 -22.88 -5.61
N GLY A 372 5.37 -21.62 -5.66
CA GLY A 372 5.64 -20.89 -6.89
C GLY A 372 5.06 -19.47 -6.91
N VAL A 373 4.61 -19.03 -8.10
CA VAL A 373 4.17 -17.66 -8.38
C VAL A 373 2.77 -17.64 -8.98
N LEU A 374 1.87 -16.85 -8.40
CA LEU A 374 0.56 -16.53 -8.94
C LEU A 374 0.52 -15.06 -9.35
N ASP A 375 0.41 -14.81 -10.65
CA ASP A 375 0.16 -13.49 -11.23
C ASP A 375 -1.34 -13.35 -11.54
N VAL A 376 -2.02 -12.40 -10.92
CA VAL A 376 -3.45 -12.15 -11.08
C VAL A 376 -3.68 -10.84 -11.82
N THR A 377 -4.46 -10.92 -12.89
CA THR A 377 -4.85 -9.78 -13.73
C THR A 377 -6.34 -9.44 -13.60
N ASN A 378 -7.16 -10.36 -13.08
CA ASN A 378 -8.59 -10.15 -12.91
C ASN A 378 -9.16 -10.81 -11.66
N GLU A 379 -8.83 -10.22 -10.51
CA GLU A 379 -9.37 -10.51 -9.18
C GLU A 379 -8.98 -11.86 -8.56
N ALA A 380 -8.54 -11.80 -7.31
CA ALA A 380 -8.40 -12.95 -6.42
C ALA A 380 -8.90 -12.61 -5.02
N LEU A 381 -9.37 -13.61 -4.28
CA LEU A 381 -9.81 -13.45 -2.89
C LEU A 381 -8.74 -14.02 -1.95
N ILE A 382 -8.18 -13.19 -1.06
CA ILE A 382 -7.35 -13.66 0.06
C ILE A 382 -8.21 -13.71 1.31
N SER A 383 -8.15 -14.82 2.04
CA SER A 383 -8.93 -15.04 3.26
C SER A 383 -8.55 -14.05 4.36
N THR A 384 -9.49 -13.77 5.27
CA THR A 384 -9.30 -12.78 6.36
C THR A 384 -8.09 -13.11 7.26
N ASP A 385 -7.84 -14.39 7.49
CA ASP A 385 -6.72 -14.92 8.28
C ASP A 385 -5.42 -15.06 7.48
N TRP A 386 -5.43 -14.67 6.20
CA TRP A 386 -4.29 -14.77 5.28
C TRP A 386 -3.74 -16.20 5.10
N SER A 387 -4.56 -17.22 5.36
CA SER A 387 -4.16 -18.63 5.19
C SER A 387 -4.36 -19.16 3.78
N GLN A 388 -5.14 -18.47 2.93
CA GLN A 388 -5.52 -18.96 1.62
C GLN A 388 -5.75 -17.85 0.60
N VAL A 389 -5.39 -18.11 -0.66
CA VAL A 389 -5.85 -17.36 -1.83
C VAL A 389 -6.78 -18.23 -2.69
N THR A 390 -7.85 -17.61 -3.18
CA THR A 390 -8.84 -18.20 -4.08
C THR A 390 -8.84 -17.47 -5.42
N VAL A 391 -8.76 -18.24 -6.50
CA VAL A 391 -8.98 -17.75 -7.87
C VAL A 391 -10.06 -18.58 -8.58
N SER A 392 -10.69 -18.00 -9.59
CA SER A 392 -11.61 -18.74 -10.46
C SER A 392 -10.87 -19.88 -11.16
N PHE A 393 -11.51 -21.04 -11.35
CA PHE A 393 -10.90 -22.16 -12.06
C PHE A 393 -11.87 -22.74 -13.10
N PRO A 394 -11.95 -22.12 -14.29
CA PRO A 394 -12.87 -22.53 -15.35
C PRO A 394 -12.68 -23.99 -15.77
N LYS A 395 -13.76 -24.61 -16.27
CA LYS A 395 -13.69 -25.95 -16.88
C LYS A 395 -12.77 -25.92 -18.11
N GLY A 396 -11.98 -26.98 -18.29
CA GLY A 396 -11.08 -27.13 -19.44
C GLY A 396 -9.71 -26.47 -19.29
N VAL A 397 -9.41 -25.85 -18.15
CA VAL A 397 -8.05 -25.40 -17.84
C VAL A 397 -7.11 -26.62 -17.78
N ASN A 398 -6.02 -26.58 -18.56
CA ASN A 398 -4.98 -27.60 -18.47
C ASN A 398 -4.15 -27.40 -17.20
N SER A 399 -4.31 -28.32 -16.25
CA SER A 399 -3.63 -28.34 -14.96
C SER A 399 -2.50 -29.37 -14.86
N SER A 400 -2.15 -30.03 -15.97
CA SER A 400 -1.10 -31.06 -16.00
C SER A 400 0.33 -30.49 -16.13
N THR A 401 0.46 -29.16 -16.27
CA THR A 401 1.72 -28.46 -16.50
C THR A 401 2.11 -27.61 -15.30
N GLN A 402 3.41 -27.30 -15.17
CA GLN A 402 3.88 -26.36 -14.15
C GLN A 402 3.54 -24.90 -14.46
N LEU A 403 3.12 -24.60 -15.69
CA LEU A 403 2.62 -23.29 -16.08
C LEU A 403 1.16 -23.41 -16.49
N ILE A 404 0.28 -22.80 -15.70
CA ILE A 404 -1.17 -22.81 -15.92
C ILE A 404 -1.58 -21.38 -16.21
N LYS A 405 -2.17 -21.16 -17.38
CA LYS A 405 -2.61 -19.83 -17.84
C LYS A 405 -4.12 -19.81 -18.02
N THR A 406 -4.74 -18.77 -17.49
CA THR A 406 -6.13 -18.40 -17.76
C THR A 406 -6.18 -16.94 -18.22
N PRO A 407 -7.34 -16.45 -18.70
CA PRO A 407 -7.51 -15.02 -18.97
C PRO A 407 -7.37 -14.13 -17.71
N GLU A 408 -7.55 -14.68 -16.51
CA GLU A 408 -7.65 -13.91 -15.26
C GLU A 408 -6.40 -14.00 -14.37
N TRP A 409 -5.59 -15.04 -14.57
CA TRP A 409 -4.40 -15.29 -13.78
C TRP A 409 -3.47 -16.31 -14.45
N THR A 410 -2.21 -16.27 -14.07
CA THR A 410 -1.18 -17.25 -14.42
C THR A 410 -0.56 -17.81 -13.16
N LEU A 411 -0.46 -19.14 -13.08
CA LEU A 411 0.18 -19.86 -11.99
C LEU A 411 1.42 -20.59 -12.54
N THR A 412 2.59 -20.25 -12.01
CA THR A 412 3.85 -20.93 -12.28
C THR A 412 4.26 -21.69 -11.03
N LEU A 413 4.23 -23.02 -11.09
CA LEU A 413 4.47 -23.92 -9.98
C LEU A 413 5.94 -24.38 -9.94
N GLU A 414 6.43 -24.59 -8.73
CA GLU A 414 7.67 -25.31 -8.49
C GLU A 414 7.52 -26.80 -8.82
N LYS A 415 8.62 -27.45 -9.21
CA LYS A 415 8.60 -28.84 -9.75
C LYS A 415 7.91 -29.86 -8.86
N SER A 416 7.99 -29.69 -7.54
CA SER A 416 7.40 -30.60 -6.54
C SER A 416 5.91 -30.35 -6.30
N TRP A 417 5.28 -29.40 -6.97
CA TRP A 417 3.88 -29.04 -6.75
C TRP A 417 3.02 -29.38 -7.97
N SER A 418 1.74 -29.64 -7.73
CA SER A 418 0.74 -29.91 -8.76
C SER A 418 -0.64 -29.45 -8.33
N VAL A 419 -1.49 -29.11 -9.29
CA VAL A 419 -2.91 -28.85 -9.06
C VAL A 419 -3.67 -30.18 -9.02
N GLN A 420 -4.48 -30.38 -8.00
CA GLN A 420 -5.31 -31.58 -7.83
C GLN A 420 -6.78 -31.23 -7.66
N TYR A 421 -7.63 -32.02 -8.33
CA TYR A 421 -9.06 -31.97 -8.11
C TYR A 421 -9.39 -32.56 -6.75
N GLN A 422 -10.25 -31.88 -5.99
CA GLN A 422 -10.77 -32.38 -4.73
C GLN A 422 -12.20 -32.89 -4.94
N GLN A 423 -13.20 -32.05 -4.69
CA GLN A 423 -14.62 -32.38 -4.84
C GLN A 423 -15.42 -31.16 -5.29
N GLU A 424 -16.59 -31.38 -5.89
CA GLU A 424 -17.54 -30.33 -6.26
C GLU A 424 -16.95 -29.15 -7.06
N GLY A 425 -15.99 -29.41 -7.97
CA GLY A 425 -15.36 -28.33 -8.74
C GLY A 425 -14.31 -27.53 -7.96
N ILE A 426 -13.91 -27.97 -6.78
CA ILE A 426 -12.82 -27.36 -6.00
C ILE A 426 -11.50 -28.03 -6.37
N TRP A 427 -10.50 -27.20 -6.63
CA TRP A 427 -9.13 -27.59 -6.91
C TRP A 427 -8.20 -27.06 -5.82
N THR A 428 -7.10 -27.76 -5.56
CA THR A 428 -6.09 -27.37 -4.55
C THR A 428 -4.68 -27.61 -5.07
N LEU A 429 -3.67 -27.03 -4.42
CA LEU A 429 -2.28 -27.41 -4.65
C LEU A 429 -1.87 -28.54 -3.71
N LYS A 430 -1.10 -29.50 -4.24
CA LYS A 430 -0.48 -30.55 -3.45
C LYS A 430 1.00 -30.66 -3.77
N LYS A 431 1.82 -30.76 -2.72
CA LYS A 431 3.22 -31.13 -2.84
C LYS A 431 3.32 -32.63 -3.09
N GLY A 432 3.97 -33.02 -4.18
CA GLY A 432 4.35 -34.40 -4.45
C GLY A 432 5.33 -34.88 -3.38
N ASN A 433 5.27 -36.18 -3.09
CA ASN A 433 6.33 -36.83 -2.31
C ASN A 433 7.55 -36.91 -3.23
N GLU A 434 8.68 -36.38 -2.76
CA GLU A 434 9.99 -36.55 -3.42
C GLU A 434 10.39 -38.02 -3.49
#